data_AF-A0A1Q4FFZ9-F1
#
_entry.id   AF-A0A1Q4FFZ9-F1
#
_cell.length_a   1.000
_cell.length_b   1.000
_cell.length_c   1.000
_cell.angle_alpha   90.00
_cell.angle_beta   90.00
_cell.angle_gamma   90.00
#
_symmetry.space_group_name_H-M   'P 1'
#
loop_
_entity.id
_entity.type
_entity.pdbx_description
1 polymer ?
#
loop_
_entity_poly.entity_id
_entity_poly.type
_entity_poly.pdbx_seq_one_letter_code
_entity_poly.pdbx_strand_id
1 'polypeptide(L)'
;MLPIPKIAIQDANILIDLVKTGLFDHCLALQYEFTTTEIILAEWYEVQVTLIQPHINSGKFTVISISAGELIEIQVLSQEDNRLSEQDWSAVFYAL
;
A
#
# COMPACT_ATOMS: atom_id res chain seq x y z
N MET A 1 28.06 -6.65 3.67
CA MET A 1 26.86 -5.95 3.15
C MET A 1 25.70 -6.29 4.06
N LEU A 2 24.93 -5.30 4.50
CA LEU A 2 23.63 -5.58 5.13
C LEU A 2 22.68 -6.12 4.04
N PRO A 3 21.81 -7.09 4.36
CA PRO A 3 20.83 -7.59 3.41
C PRO A 3 19.91 -6.44 2.97
N ILE A 4 19.58 -6.39 1.68
CA ILE A 4 18.58 -5.46 1.15
C ILE A 4 17.23 -5.85 1.78
N PRO A 5 16.52 -4.93 2.44
CA PRO A 5 15.20 -5.21 2.99
C PRO A 5 14.26 -5.70 1.88
N LYS A 6 13.45 -6.71 2.18
CA LYS A 6 12.36 -7.10 1.28
C LYS A 6 11.25 -6.05 1.37
N ILE A 7 10.65 -5.71 0.23
CA ILE A 7 9.53 -4.78 0.15
C ILE A 7 8.23 -5.58 0.30
N ALA A 8 7.31 -5.08 1.13
CA ALA A 8 6.00 -5.66 1.35
C ALA A 8 4.91 -4.64 0.99
N ILE A 9 4.34 -4.78 -0.20
CA ILE A 9 3.26 -3.92 -0.70
C ILE A 9 1.93 -4.42 -0.16
N GLN A 10 1.21 -3.55 0.52
CA GLN A 10 0.00 -3.91 1.22
C GLN A 10 -1.25 -3.51 0.41
N ASP A 11 -2.16 -4.46 0.28
CA ASP A 11 -3.54 -4.27 -0.20
C ASP A 11 -4.40 -3.55 0.87
N ALA A 12 -5.47 -2.89 0.40
CA ALA A 12 -6.47 -2.24 1.24
C ALA A 12 -7.03 -3.19 2.31
N ASN A 13 -7.49 -4.39 1.93
CA ASN A 13 -8.20 -5.28 2.85
C ASN A 13 -7.29 -5.75 4.00
N ILE A 14 -6.06 -6.15 3.68
CA ILE A 14 -5.06 -6.52 4.70
C ILE A 14 -4.76 -5.36 5.63
N LEU A 15 -4.52 -4.17 5.10
CA LEU A 15 -4.25 -2.98 5.92
C LEU A 15 -5.44 -2.69 6.85
N ILE A 16 -6.68 -2.75 6.33
CA ILE A 16 -7.91 -2.47 7.10
C ILE A 16 -7.99 -3.43 8.28
N ASP A 17 -7.75 -4.71 8.04
CA ASP A 17 -7.81 -5.75 9.07
C ASP A 17 -6.70 -5.60 10.10
N LEU A 18 -5.47 -5.26 9.69
CA LEU A 18 -4.36 -5.01 10.61
C LEU A 18 -4.64 -3.83 11.54
N VAL A 19 -5.22 -2.75 11.01
CA VAL A 19 -5.59 -1.57 11.82
C VAL A 19 -6.75 -1.92 12.76
N LYS A 20 -7.79 -2.61 12.28
CA LYS A 20 -8.95 -3.02 13.10
C LYS A 20 -8.57 -3.97 14.24
N THR A 21 -7.62 -4.87 14.00
CA THR A 21 -7.17 -5.87 14.98
C THR A 21 -6.09 -5.36 15.92
N GLY A 22 -5.55 -4.15 15.70
CA GLY A 22 -4.43 -3.61 16.46
C GLY A 22 -3.10 -4.32 16.18
N LEU A 23 -3.00 -5.06 15.08
CA LEU A 23 -1.80 -5.80 14.68
C LEU A 23 -0.87 -5.01 13.76
N PHE A 24 -1.29 -3.84 13.29
CA PHE A 24 -0.50 -3.01 12.38
C PHE A 24 0.89 -2.67 12.94
N ASP A 25 0.97 -2.21 14.19
CA ASP A 25 2.24 -1.93 14.88
C ASP A 25 3.17 -3.15 14.95
N HIS A 26 2.61 -4.31 15.25
CA HIS A 26 3.36 -5.56 15.32
C HIS A 26 3.87 -6.00 13.94
N CYS A 27 3.09 -5.76 12.89
CA CYS A 27 3.48 -6.02 11.52
C CYS A 27 4.69 -5.16 11.13
N LEU A 28 4.65 -3.85 11.44
CA LEU A 28 5.73 -2.91 11.16
C LEU A 28 7.04 -3.19 11.94
N ALA A 29 7.02 -4.10 12.92
CA ALA A 29 8.23 -4.54 13.62
C ALA A 29 9.02 -5.63 12.85
N LEU A 30 8.43 -6.21 11.79
CA LEU A 30 9.10 -7.18 10.93
C LEU A 30 10.18 -6.49 10.07
N GLN A 31 11.18 -7.26 9.64
CA GLN A 31 12.32 -6.76 8.85
C GLN A 31 11.96 -6.60 7.35
N TYR A 32 10.95 -5.76 7.07
CA TYR A 32 10.49 -5.41 5.74
C TYR A 32 10.32 -3.91 5.60
N GLU A 33 10.41 -3.42 4.37
CA GLU A 33 9.92 -2.09 4.03
C GLU A 33 8.44 -2.21 3.67
N PHE A 34 7.58 -1.69 4.54
CA PHE A 34 6.13 -1.75 4.32
C PHE A 34 5.68 -0.56 3.49
N THR A 35 5.02 -0.84 2.38
CA THR A 35 4.55 0.18 1.45
C THR A 35 3.10 -0.06 1.02
N THR A 36 2.44 0.97 0.52
CA THR A 36 1.17 0.89 -0.21
C THR A 36 1.12 2.00 -1.25
N THR A 37 0.09 2.03 -2.09
CA THR A 37 -0.11 3.10 -3.08
C THR A 37 -1.06 4.17 -2.56
N GLU A 38 -0.94 5.39 -3.06
CA GLU A 38 -1.84 6.50 -2.69
C GLU A 38 -3.30 6.22 -3.09
N ILE A 39 -3.54 5.44 -4.15
CA ILE A 39 -4.90 5.09 -4.61
C ILE A 39 -5.55 4.09 -3.64
N ILE A 40 -4.80 3.11 -3.12
CA ILE A 40 -5.29 2.20 -2.06
C ILE A 40 -5.66 3.00 -0.81
N LEU A 41 -4.81 3.96 -0.41
CA LEU A 41 -5.08 4.77 0.76
C LEU A 41 -6.26 5.73 0.56
N ALA A 42 -6.55 6.14 -0.68
CA ALA A 42 -7.67 7.02 -0.99
C ALA A 42 -9.05 6.37 -0.72
N GLU A 43 -9.13 5.04 -0.66
CA GLU A 43 -10.38 4.33 -0.33
C GLU A 43 -10.73 4.37 1.16
N TRP A 44 -9.79 4.79 2.00
CA TRP A 44 -9.91 4.69 3.44
C TRP A 44 -10.69 5.84 4.04
N TYR A 45 -11.43 5.55 5.11
CA TYR A 45 -12.02 6.60 5.92
C TYR A 45 -10.93 7.40 6.64
N GLU A 46 -11.15 8.71 6.78
CA GLU A 46 -10.21 9.63 7.45
C GLU A 46 -9.74 9.14 8.83
N VAL A 47 -10.65 8.50 9.59
CA VAL A 47 -10.32 7.89 10.89
C VAL A 47 -9.28 6.77 10.77
N GLN A 48 -9.33 5.96 9.72
CA GLN A 48 -8.39 4.87 9.49
C GLN A 48 -7.03 5.42 9.06
N VAL A 49 -7.02 6.44 8.20
CA VAL A 49 -5.79 7.14 7.77
C VAL A 49 -5.10 7.79 8.96
N THR A 50 -5.86 8.41 9.86
CA THR A 50 -5.32 9.03 11.09
C THR A 50 -4.58 8.02 11.97
N LEU A 51 -5.01 6.76 12.01
CA LEU A 51 -4.35 5.72 12.80
C LEU A 51 -2.98 5.32 12.23
N ILE A 52 -2.81 5.37 10.90
CA ILE A 52 -1.54 5.00 10.26
C ILE A 52 -0.61 6.19 10.01
N GLN A 53 -1.12 7.42 10.08
CA GLN A 53 -0.36 8.64 9.81
C GLN A 53 0.94 8.78 10.63
N PRO A 54 1.00 8.42 11.93
CA PRO A 54 2.25 8.44 12.67
C PRO A 54 3.33 7.52 12.07
N HIS A 55 2.93 6.37 11.51
CA HIS A 55 3.84 5.42 10.87
C HIS A 55 4.36 5.95 9.54
N ILE A 56 3.50 6.62 8.78
CA ILE A 56 3.89 7.35 7.55
C ILE A 56 4.92 8.43 7.88
N ASN A 57 4.62 9.29 8.86
CA ASN A 57 5.51 10.38 9.25
C ASN A 57 6.85 9.89 9.80
N SER A 58 6.87 8.71 10.43
CA SER A 58 8.10 8.09 10.94
C SER A 58 8.93 7.36 9.87
N GLY A 59 8.41 7.19 8.65
CA GLY A 59 9.02 6.41 7.59
C GLY A 59 8.96 4.89 7.78
N LYS A 60 8.17 4.40 8.75
CA LYS A 60 7.93 2.96 8.95
C LYS A 60 6.94 2.37 7.95
N PHE A 61 6.11 3.22 7.35
CA PHE A 61 5.14 2.84 6.35
C PHE A 61 5.17 3.87 5.21
N THR A 62 5.49 3.45 3.99
CA THR A 62 5.67 4.36 2.86
C THR A 62 4.44 4.35 1.96
N VAL A 63 3.95 5.52 1.59
CA VAL A 63 2.90 5.66 0.56
C VAL A 63 3.58 6.05 -0.75
N ILE A 64 3.43 5.19 -1.76
CA ILE A 64 3.94 5.41 -3.10
C ILE A 64 2.98 6.36 -3.81
N SER A 65 3.51 7.50 -4.27
CA SER A 65 2.78 8.42 -5.13
C SER A 65 2.84 7.94 -6.57
N ILE A 66 1.73 8.06 -7.28
CA ILE A 66 1.55 7.53 -8.63
C ILE A 66 1.53 8.71 -9.59
N SER A 67 2.46 8.71 -10.55
CA SER A 67 2.45 9.74 -11.58
C SER A 67 1.25 9.57 -12.51
N ALA A 68 0.86 10.65 -13.20
CA ALA A 68 -0.21 10.58 -14.19
C ALA A 68 0.05 9.56 -15.31
N GLY A 69 1.32 9.31 -15.67
CA GLY A 69 1.69 8.29 -16.64
C GLY A 69 1.46 6.87 -16.11
N GLU A 70 1.94 6.58 -14.90
CA GLU A 70 1.73 5.28 -14.24
C GLU A 70 0.24 5.02 -13.99
N LEU A 71 -0.53 6.04 -13.62
CA LEU A 71 -1.98 5.92 -13.46
C LEU A 71 -2.67 5.50 -14.76
N ILE A 72 -2.26 6.06 -15.90
CA ILE A 72 -2.79 5.66 -17.22
C ILE A 72 -2.42 4.21 -17.51
N GLU A 73 -1.20 3.78 -17.22
CA GLU A 73 -0.77 2.38 -17.43
C GLU A 73 -1.57 1.41 -16.56
N ILE A 74 -1.73 1.71 -15.27
CA ILE A 74 -2.56 0.94 -14.33
C ILE A 74 -4.01 0.86 -14.83
N GLN A 75 -4.54 1.95 -15.36
CA GLN A 75 -5.90 1.99 -15.88
C GLN A 75 -6.06 1.21 -17.20
N VAL A 76 -5.02 1.16 -18.04
CA VAL A 76 -5.02 0.27 -19.21
C VAL A 76 -5.01 -1.19 -18.77
N LEU A 77 -4.16 -1.56 -17.80
CA LEU A 77 -4.11 -2.92 -17.25
C LEU A 77 -5.48 -3.34 -16.66
N SER A 78 -6.15 -2.45 -15.93
CA SER A 78 -7.47 -2.73 -15.35
C SER A 78 -8.58 -2.88 -16.39
N GLN A 79 -8.44 -2.23 -17.55
CA GLN A 79 -9.37 -2.37 -18.68
C GLN A 79 -9.11 -3.66 -19.49
N GLU A 80 -7.84 -4.07 -19.64
CA GLU A 80 -7.46 -5.31 -20.31
C GLU A 80 -7.80 -6.55 -19.48
N ASP A 81 -7.72 -6.45 -18.15
CA ASP A 81 -8.05 -7.52 -17.21
C ASP A 81 -8.86 -6.99 -16.02
N ASN A 82 -10.19 -7.22 -16.12
CA ASN A 82 -11.18 -6.75 -15.16
C ASN A 82 -11.34 -7.66 -13.92
N ARG A 83 -10.42 -8.60 -13.69
CA ARG A 83 -10.47 -9.49 -12.51
C ARG A 83 -10.08 -8.78 -11.22
N LEU A 84 -9.31 -7.71 -11.33
CA LEU A 84 -8.80 -6.90 -10.22
C LEU A 84 -9.31 -5.47 -10.33
N SER A 85 -9.46 -4.81 -9.18
CA SER A 85 -9.75 -3.38 -9.15
C SER A 85 -8.53 -2.55 -9.62
N GLU A 86 -8.73 -1.26 -9.90
CA GLU A 86 -7.61 -0.34 -10.23
C GLU A 86 -6.58 -0.26 -9.08
N GLN A 87 -7.08 -0.35 -7.84
CA GLN A 87 -6.34 -0.35 -6.59
C GLN A 87 -5.47 -1.60 -6.47
N ASP A 88 -6.07 -2.78 -6.71
CA ASP A 88 -5.35 -4.05 -6.73
C ASP A 88 -4.28 -4.05 -7.84
N TRP A 89 -4.62 -3.52 -9.02
CA TRP A 89 -3.65 -3.35 -10.11
C TRP A 89 -2.52 -2.38 -9.73
N SER A 90 -2.79 -1.33 -8.96
CA SER A 90 -1.74 -0.45 -8.46
C SER A 90 -0.77 -1.18 -7.53
N ALA A 91 -1.26 -2.07 -6.65
CA ALA A 91 -0.38 -2.89 -5.81
C ALA A 91 0.45 -3.86 -6.66
N VAL A 92 -0.16 -4.51 -7.66
CA VAL A 92 0.54 -5.42 -8.57
C VAL A 92 1.61 -4.68 -9.38
N PHE A 93 1.31 -3.50 -9.91
CA PHE A 93 2.22 -2.70 -10.73
C PHE A 93 3.53 -2.40 -10.00
N TYR A 94 3.49 -2.06 -8.72
CA TYR A 94 4.69 -1.79 -7.92
C TYR A 94 5.34 -3.06 -7.32
N ALA A 95 4.65 -4.20 -7.33
CA ALA A 95 5.14 -5.46 -6.76
C ALA A 95 5.94 -6.31 -7.76
N LEU A 96 5.81 -6.03 -9.05
CA LEU A 96 6.51 -6.71 -10.16
C LEU A 96 7.86 -6.05 -10.46
#